data_AF-A0A8K0N6E2-F1
#
_entry.id   AF-A0A8K0N6E2-F1
#
_cell.length_a   1.000
_cell.length_b   1.000
_cell.length_c   1.000
_cell.angle_alpha   90.00
_cell.angle_beta   90.00
_cell.angle_gamma   90.00
#
_symmetry.space_group_name_H-M   'P 1'
#
loop_
_entity.id
_entity.type
_entity.pdbx_description
1 polymer ?
#
loop_
_entity_poly.entity_id
_entity_poly.type
_entity_poly.pdbx_seq_one_letter_code
_entity_poly.pdbx_strand_id
1 'polypeptide(L)'
;MTFCVMIMVCPKKFNRRDDMKPKICFRRFHTVAYLQQIWWLEVGGEIEFCFPQGTYSLFFRLHLGRASKRLGRRVCSLEHVHGWDIKPVRFQLSTSDGQQAQSKCYLDEPGIWTLHRVGDFVVKNSSAPTKVRFSMIQIDCTHTKGGLCVDAVLICPKGSRKGKNVTYL
;
A
#
# COMPACT_ATOMS: atom_id res chain seq x y z
N MET A 1 6.04 3.77 28.20
CA MET A 1 6.57 4.36 26.95
C MET A 1 5.66 3.95 25.82
N THR A 2 4.81 4.84 25.33
CA THR A 2 3.86 4.57 24.24
C THR A 2 4.54 4.98 22.93
N PHE A 3 5.12 4.01 22.22
CA PHE A 3 5.61 4.27 20.87
C PHE A 3 4.42 4.23 19.90
N CYS A 4 3.85 5.39 19.65
CA CYS A 4 2.91 5.63 18.56
C CYS A 4 3.73 5.85 17.29
N VAL A 5 3.54 5.02 16.27
CA VAL A 5 4.14 5.27 14.95
C VAL A 5 3.02 5.60 13.98
N MET A 6 2.77 6.90 13.81
CA MET A 6 1.99 7.41 12.67
C MET A 6 2.95 7.58 11.51
N ILE A 7 2.91 6.68 10.53
CA ILE A 7 3.66 6.88 9.29
C ILE A 7 2.80 7.76 8.39
N MET A 8 3.01 9.07 8.48
CA MET A 8 2.44 10.01 7.52
C MET A 8 3.25 9.91 6.23
N VAL A 9 2.65 9.30 5.21
CA VAL A 9 3.19 9.31 3.86
C VAL A 9 2.72 10.61 3.21
N CYS A 10 3.60 11.62 3.16
CA CYS A 10 3.34 12.87 2.45
C CYS A 10 3.94 12.81 1.04
N PRO A 11 3.16 12.66 -0.04
CA PRO A 11 3.72 12.60 -1.38
C PRO A 11 3.93 14.00 -1.98
N LYS A 12 5.14 14.23 -2.51
CA LYS A 12 5.45 15.41 -3.34
C LYS A 12 4.55 15.45 -4.58
N LYS A 13 4.04 16.65 -4.90
CA LYS A 13 3.31 16.97 -6.14
C LYS A 13 4.11 16.47 -7.35
N PHE A 14 3.52 15.61 -8.17
CA PHE A 14 4.12 15.10 -9.40
C PHE A 14 3.38 15.67 -10.59
N ASN A 15 4.01 16.62 -11.28
CA ASN A 15 3.48 17.22 -12.48
C ASN A 15 4.31 16.73 -13.67
N ARG A 16 3.81 15.73 -14.40
CA ARG A 16 4.22 15.48 -15.78
C ARG A 16 2.99 15.12 -16.61
N ARG A 17 2.52 16.13 -17.34
CA ARG A 17 1.94 15.95 -18.68
C ARG A 17 3.03 15.25 -19.49
N ASP A 18 2.78 14.02 -19.91
CA ASP A 18 3.24 13.45 -21.17
C ASP A 18 2.98 11.94 -21.21
N ASP A 19 2.11 11.59 -22.16
CA ASP A 19 1.90 10.32 -22.84
C ASP A 19 0.83 9.34 -22.32
N MET A 20 -0.04 8.91 -23.24
CA MET A 20 -1.32 8.26 -22.99
C MET A 20 -1.19 6.74 -23.23
N LYS A 21 -0.87 6.01 -22.17
CA LYS A 21 -1.02 4.55 -22.06
C LYS A 21 -1.77 4.26 -20.76
N PRO A 22 -2.39 3.07 -20.55
CA PRO A 22 -2.93 2.69 -19.24
C PRO A 22 -1.79 2.63 -18.22
N LYS A 23 -1.47 3.79 -17.66
CA LYS A 23 -0.32 3.99 -16.78
C LYS A 23 -0.70 3.47 -15.42
N ILE A 24 -0.07 2.38 -15.02
CA ILE A 24 0.01 2.00 -13.61
C ILE A 24 0.65 3.20 -12.91
N CYS A 25 -0.07 3.86 -12.01
CA CYS A 25 0.50 4.92 -11.20
C CYS A 25 1.19 4.24 -10.02
N PHE A 26 2.52 4.21 -10.08
CA PHE A 26 3.36 3.63 -9.05
C PHE A 26 3.98 4.74 -8.20
N ARG A 27 3.74 4.69 -6.89
CA ARG A 27 4.46 5.51 -5.91
C ARG A 27 5.25 4.61 -4.99
N ARG A 28 6.53 4.45 -5.31
CA ARG A 28 7.51 3.87 -4.37
C ARG A 28 7.85 4.88 -3.29
N PHE A 29 7.91 4.45 -2.05
CA PHE A 29 8.58 5.23 -1.02
C PHE A 29 10.08 5.25 -1.30
N HIS A 30 10.74 6.41 -1.11
CA HIS A 30 12.19 6.52 -1.29
C HIS A 30 12.96 5.61 -0.34
N THR A 31 12.35 5.29 0.80
CA THR A 31 12.85 4.39 1.83
C THR A 31 11.73 3.43 2.20
N VAL A 32 12.04 2.13 2.30
CA VAL A 32 11.10 1.14 2.84
C VAL A 32 11.09 1.31 4.36
N ALA A 33 9.92 1.59 4.93
CA ALA A 33 9.78 1.61 6.38
C ALA A 33 9.74 0.17 6.90
N TYR A 34 10.67 -0.17 7.79
CA TYR A 34 10.68 -1.44 8.51
C TYR A 34 10.28 -1.20 9.96
N LEU A 35 9.13 -1.74 10.36
CA LEU A 35 8.57 -1.60 11.69
C LEU A 35 8.99 -2.79 12.55
N GLN A 36 9.95 -2.58 13.47
CA GLN A 36 10.49 -3.67 14.29
C GLN A 36 9.56 -4.06 15.45
N GLN A 37 8.97 -3.08 16.16
CA GLN A 37 8.02 -3.34 17.24
C GLN A 37 7.06 -2.17 17.45
N ILE A 38 5.76 -2.44 17.41
CA ILE A 38 4.67 -1.46 17.57
C ILE A 38 3.46 -2.08 18.26
N TRP A 39 2.58 -1.27 18.86
CA TRP A 39 1.31 -1.73 19.43
C TRP A 39 0.15 -1.53 18.45
N TRP A 40 0.11 -0.37 17.79
CA TRP A 40 -0.88 -0.05 16.77
C TRP A 40 -0.18 0.57 15.55
N LEU A 41 -0.76 0.38 14.38
CA LEU A 41 -0.27 0.94 13.12
C LEU A 41 -1.35 1.79 12.46
N GLU A 42 -0.96 2.99 12.03
CA GLU A 42 -1.67 3.76 11.02
C GLU A 42 -0.68 4.26 9.96
N VAL A 43 -0.94 3.88 8.72
CA VAL A 43 -0.28 4.41 7.53
C VAL A 43 -1.35 5.16 6.73
N GLY A 44 -1.15 6.45 6.52
CA GLY A 44 -2.08 7.30 5.79
C GLY A 44 -1.38 8.11 4.70
N GLY A 45 -2.07 8.39 3.61
CA GLY A 45 -1.58 9.23 2.54
C GLY A 45 -2.68 9.73 1.61
N GLU A 46 -2.34 10.68 0.76
CA GLU A 46 -3.24 11.21 -0.26
C GLU A 46 -2.50 11.51 -1.56
N ILE A 47 -3.10 11.19 -2.71
CA ILE A 47 -2.55 11.49 -4.03
C ILE A 47 -3.57 12.28 -4.83
N GLU A 48 -3.10 13.28 -5.57
CA GLU A 48 -3.93 14.07 -6.46
C GLU A 48 -3.33 14.03 -7.87
N PHE A 49 -4.12 13.57 -8.84
CA PHE A 49 -3.67 13.39 -10.22
C PHE A 49 -4.83 13.43 -11.21
N CYS A 50 -4.60 13.91 -12.44
CA CYS A 50 -5.56 13.82 -13.54
C CYS A 50 -5.49 12.43 -14.18
N PHE A 51 -6.23 11.47 -13.62
CA PHE A 51 -6.31 10.13 -14.17
C PHE A 51 -7.14 10.12 -15.48
N PRO A 52 -6.80 9.27 -16.46
CA PRO A 52 -7.71 8.97 -17.56
C PRO A 52 -9.05 8.44 -17.03
N GLN A 53 -10.14 8.68 -17.77
CA GLN A 53 -11.45 8.15 -17.40
C GLN A 53 -11.40 6.61 -17.34
N GLY A 54 -12.00 6.03 -16.30
CA GLY A 54 -12.04 4.59 -16.12
C GLY A 54 -12.10 4.16 -14.66
N THR A 55 -12.16 2.85 -14.45
CA THR A 55 -12.15 2.26 -13.11
C THR A 55 -10.73 1.88 -12.72
N TYR A 56 -10.34 2.19 -11.49
CA TYR A 56 -9.03 1.89 -10.94
C TYR A 56 -9.15 1.11 -9.64
N SER A 57 -8.14 0.29 -9.35
CA SER A 57 -7.99 -0.44 -8.10
C SER A 57 -6.75 0.05 -7.36
N LEU A 58 -6.87 0.28 -6.04
CA LEU A 58 -5.77 0.73 -5.18
C LEU A 58 -5.23 -0.45 -4.35
N PHE A 59 -3.91 -0.54 -4.23
CA PHE A 59 -3.21 -1.60 -3.50
C PHE A 59 -2.09 -1.05 -2.62
N PHE A 60 -1.85 -1.68 -1.47
CA PHE A 60 -0.61 -1.56 -0.70
C PHE A 60 0.34 -2.71 -1.06
N ARG A 61 1.62 -2.41 -1.25
CA ARG A 61 2.68 -3.42 -1.36
C ARG A 61 3.36 -3.59 -0.01
N LEU A 62 3.14 -4.76 0.59
CA LEU A 62 3.60 -5.10 1.94
C LEU A 62 4.50 -6.33 1.90
N HIS A 63 5.33 -6.49 2.92
CA HIS A 63 6.12 -7.69 3.13
C HIS A 63 6.33 -7.94 4.62
N LEU A 64 6.05 -9.16 5.07
CA LEU A 64 6.34 -9.61 6.42
C LEU A 64 7.72 -10.27 6.47
N GLY A 65 8.60 -9.68 7.24
CA GLY A 65 9.99 -10.09 7.42
C GLY A 65 10.97 -9.04 6.92
N ARG A 66 12.26 -9.28 7.17
CA ARG A 66 13.36 -8.42 6.72
C ARG A 66 14.07 -9.07 5.55
N ALA A 67 13.95 -8.47 4.37
CA ALA A 67 14.78 -8.85 3.22
C ALA A 67 16.26 -8.54 3.53
N SER A 68 17.11 -9.56 3.40
CA SER A 68 18.55 -9.47 3.59
C SER A 68 19.28 -10.22 2.47
N LYS A 69 20.57 -9.92 2.28
CA LYS A 69 21.45 -10.68 1.39
C LYS A 69 22.46 -11.43 2.27
N ARG A 70 22.47 -12.75 2.18
CA ARG A 70 23.48 -13.60 2.83
C ARG A 70 24.18 -14.43 1.76
N LEU A 71 25.50 -14.28 1.64
CA LEU A 71 26.33 -15.01 0.67
C LEU A 71 25.79 -14.94 -0.78
N GLY A 72 25.38 -13.74 -1.22
CA GLY A 72 24.85 -13.53 -2.57
C GLY A 72 23.42 -14.02 -2.82
N ARG A 73 22.83 -14.80 -1.90
CA ARG A 73 21.42 -15.23 -1.98
C ARG A 73 20.51 -14.22 -1.24
N ARG A 74 19.35 -13.93 -1.83
CA ARG A 74 18.28 -13.20 -1.11
C ARG A 74 17.73 -14.15 -0.04
N VAL A 75 17.70 -13.68 1.21
CA VAL A 75 17.16 -14.41 2.37
C VAL A 75 16.17 -13.49 3.06
N CYS A 76 15.04 -14.03 3.53
CA CYS A 76 14.13 -13.30 4.41
C CYS A 76 14.33 -13.77 5.85
N SER A 77 14.60 -12.84 6.78
CA SER A 77 14.53 -13.14 8.21
C SER A 77 13.12 -12.89 8.72
N LEU A 78 12.56 -13.88 9.42
CA LEU A 78 11.23 -13.85 10.05
C LEU A 78 11.29 -13.60 11.56
N GLU A 79 12.49 -13.46 12.13
CA GLU A 79 12.73 -13.39 13.58
C GLU A 79 11.89 -12.34 14.31
N HIS A 80 11.59 -11.22 13.65
CA HIS A 80 10.80 -10.13 14.24
C HIS A 80 9.33 -10.13 13.81
N VAL A 81 8.87 -11.09 13.00
CA VAL A 81 7.47 -11.14 12.53
C VAL A 81 6.59 -11.71 13.64
N HIS A 82 5.66 -10.91 14.15
CA HIS A 82 4.69 -11.32 15.16
C HIS A 82 3.48 -10.39 15.19
N GLY A 83 2.34 -10.86 15.70
CA GLY A 83 1.18 -10.06 16.11
C GLY A 83 0.26 -9.54 14.99
N TRP A 84 0.57 -9.79 13.71
CA TRP A 84 -0.22 -9.34 12.57
C TRP A 84 -1.44 -10.22 12.26
N ASP A 85 -1.40 -11.47 12.70
CA ASP A 85 -2.41 -12.53 12.52
C ASP A 85 -3.53 -12.49 13.57
N ILE A 86 -3.39 -11.65 14.61
CA ILE A 86 -4.34 -11.60 15.74
C ILE A 86 -5.63 -10.86 15.38
N LYS A 87 -5.53 -9.75 14.64
CA LYS A 87 -6.68 -8.97 14.15
C LYS A 87 -6.49 -8.60 12.68
N PRO A 88 -7.56 -8.46 11.90
CA PRO A 88 -7.40 -8.04 10.51
C PRO A 88 -6.93 -6.59 10.43
N VAL A 89 -6.02 -6.32 9.51
CA VAL A 89 -5.67 -4.97 9.06
C VAL A 89 -6.83 -4.44 8.22
N ARG A 90 -7.21 -3.18 8.45
CA ARG A 90 -8.22 -2.46 7.67
C ARG A 90 -7.55 -1.55 6.67
N PHE A 91 -7.94 -1.67 5.41
CA PHE A 91 -7.54 -0.75 4.35
C PHE A 91 -8.74 0.09 3.94
N GLN A 92 -8.52 1.37 3.68
CA GLN A 92 -9.57 2.29 3.27
C GLN A 92 -9.07 3.22 2.17
N LEU A 93 -9.98 3.61 1.28
CA LEU A 93 -9.78 4.72 0.37
C LEU A 93 -11.01 5.63 0.35
N SER A 94 -10.78 6.90 0.07
CA SER A 94 -11.83 7.87 -0.27
C SER A 94 -11.35 8.81 -1.37
N THR A 95 -12.29 9.40 -2.07
CA THR A 95 -12.03 10.30 -3.21
C THR A 95 -12.67 11.67 -2.97
N SER A 96 -12.15 12.72 -3.60
CA SER A 96 -12.72 14.07 -3.50
C SER A 96 -14.16 14.19 -4.01
N ASP A 97 -14.60 13.26 -4.88
CA ASP A 97 -15.97 13.19 -5.38
C ASP A 97 -16.87 12.26 -4.54
N GLY A 98 -16.40 11.82 -3.37
CA GLY A 98 -17.21 11.17 -2.35
C GLY A 98 -17.25 9.63 -2.42
N GLN A 99 -16.57 9.00 -3.39
CA GLN A 99 -16.49 7.54 -3.42
C GLN A 99 -15.62 7.02 -2.27
N GLN A 100 -16.00 5.87 -1.72
CA GLN A 100 -15.27 5.21 -0.64
C GLN A 100 -15.23 3.70 -0.89
N ALA A 101 -14.13 3.07 -0.48
CA ALA A 101 -14.04 1.62 -0.43
C ALA A 101 -13.18 1.18 0.76
N GLN A 102 -13.44 -0.03 1.26
CA GLN A 102 -12.66 -0.62 2.33
C GLN A 102 -12.50 -2.12 2.13
N SER A 103 -11.41 -2.65 2.66
CA SER A 103 -11.16 -4.08 2.75
C SER A 103 -10.52 -4.41 4.10
N LYS A 104 -10.59 -5.70 4.48
CA LYS A 104 -9.96 -6.22 5.69
C LYS A 104 -9.32 -7.55 5.36
N CYS A 105 -8.09 -7.77 5.82
CA CYS A 105 -7.44 -9.08 5.76
C CYS A 105 -6.42 -9.22 6.89
N TYR A 106 -6.08 -10.46 7.22
CA TYR A 106 -4.92 -10.75 8.06
C TYR A 106 -3.64 -10.57 7.22
N LEU A 107 -2.52 -10.30 7.89
CA LEU A 107 -1.20 -10.42 7.28
C LEU A 107 -0.53 -11.65 7.91
N ASP A 108 -0.56 -12.76 7.18
CA ASP A 108 -0.15 -14.09 7.65
C ASP A 108 0.79 -14.80 6.65
N GLU A 109 1.16 -14.14 5.56
CA GLU A 109 2.09 -14.65 4.53
C GLU A 109 3.48 -14.01 4.65
N PRO A 110 4.39 -14.60 5.47
CA PRO A 110 5.77 -14.12 5.60
C PRO A 110 6.65 -14.43 4.40
N GLY A 111 7.68 -13.60 4.18
CA GLY A 111 8.78 -13.88 3.26
C GLY A 111 8.55 -13.54 1.79
N ILE A 112 7.36 -13.03 1.44
CA ILE A 112 7.02 -12.61 0.08
C ILE A 112 6.45 -11.19 0.07
N TRP A 113 6.65 -10.49 -1.06
CA TRP A 113 6.00 -9.21 -1.30
C TRP A 113 4.60 -9.46 -1.85
N THR A 114 3.58 -8.96 -1.14
CA THR A 114 2.17 -9.15 -1.48
C THR A 114 1.50 -7.81 -1.80
N LEU A 115 0.47 -7.86 -2.65
CA LEU A 115 -0.38 -6.72 -2.97
C LEU A 115 -1.71 -6.85 -2.25
N HIS A 116 -1.92 -6.01 -1.23
CA HIS A 116 -3.17 -5.95 -0.49
C HIS A 116 -4.10 -4.94 -1.13
N ARG A 117 -5.20 -5.43 -1.71
CA ARG A 117 -6.20 -4.59 -2.37
C ARG A 117 -7.01 -3.81 -1.34
N VAL A 118 -7.14 -2.51 -1.56
CA VAL A 118 -7.96 -1.61 -0.73
C VAL A 118 -9.40 -1.54 -1.26
N GLY A 119 -9.54 -1.35 -2.56
CA GLY A 119 -10.84 -1.19 -3.21
C GLY A 119 -10.71 -0.54 -4.58
N ASP A 120 -11.85 -0.21 -5.16
CA ASP A 120 -11.93 0.41 -6.48
C ASP A 120 -12.52 1.82 -6.39
N PHE A 121 -12.14 2.67 -7.33
CA PHE A 121 -12.75 3.98 -7.55
C PHE A 121 -12.85 4.27 -9.05
N VAL A 122 -13.79 5.14 -9.42
CA VAL A 122 -14.08 5.49 -10.81
C VAL A 122 -13.64 6.93 -11.07
N VAL A 123 -12.86 7.14 -12.12
CA VAL A 123 -12.53 8.49 -12.60
C VAL A 123 -13.53 8.82 -13.69
N LYS A 124 -14.43 9.77 -13.41
CA LYS A 124 -15.50 10.19 -14.34
C LYS A 124 -15.03 11.23 -15.35
N ASN A 125 -14.13 12.13 -14.93
CA ASN A 125 -13.63 13.23 -15.75
C ASN A 125 -12.10 13.26 -15.72
N SER A 126 -11.47 13.14 -16.89
CA SER A 126 -10.02 13.19 -17.07
C SER A 126 -9.44 14.62 -17.08
N SER A 127 -10.30 15.65 -17.20
CA SER A 127 -9.90 17.05 -17.22
C SER A 127 -9.74 17.66 -15.82
N ALA A 128 -10.20 16.98 -14.78
CA ALA A 128 -10.11 17.42 -13.39
C ALA A 128 -9.21 16.48 -12.58
N PRO A 129 -8.36 17.00 -11.68
CA PRO A 129 -7.62 16.17 -10.74
C PRO A 129 -8.58 15.36 -9.87
N THR A 130 -8.32 14.07 -9.74
CA THR A 130 -8.98 13.23 -8.74
C THR A 130 -8.04 13.10 -7.55
N LYS A 131 -8.49 13.56 -6.39
CA LYS A 131 -7.77 13.37 -5.12
C LYS A 131 -8.25 12.08 -4.47
N VAL A 132 -7.32 11.17 -4.20
CA VAL A 132 -7.55 9.87 -3.57
C VAL A 132 -6.80 9.85 -2.24
N ARG A 133 -7.53 9.69 -1.14
CA ARG A 133 -6.97 9.44 0.19
C ARG A 133 -7.00 7.94 0.45
N PHE A 134 -6.00 7.43 1.15
CA PHE A 134 -5.91 6.02 1.50
C PHE A 134 -5.31 5.84 2.88
N SER A 135 -5.69 4.75 3.55
CA SER A 135 -5.12 4.35 4.82
C SER A 135 -5.03 2.83 4.98
N MET A 136 -4.07 2.41 5.80
CA MET A 136 -3.91 1.07 6.32
C MET A 136 -3.81 1.18 7.84
N ILE A 137 -4.74 0.54 8.55
CA ILE A 137 -4.91 0.71 10.00
C ILE A 137 -5.05 -0.66 10.64
N GLN A 138 -4.26 -0.90 11.70
CA GLN A 138 -4.50 -2.00 12.62
C GLN A 138 -4.27 -1.51 14.04
N ILE A 139 -5.36 -1.32 14.76
CA ILE A 139 -5.34 -0.91 16.17
C ILE A 139 -5.56 -2.16 16.99
N ASP A 140 -4.52 -2.60 17.68
CA ASP A 140 -4.64 -3.70 18.62
C ASP A 140 -3.64 -3.54 19.76
N CYS A 141 -4.12 -3.01 20.88
CA CYS A 141 -3.30 -2.76 22.06
C CYS A 141 -3.11 -4.01 22.95
N THR A 142 -3.46 -5.21 22.47
CA THR A 142 -3.33 -6.44 23.27
C THR A 142 -1.98 -7.13 23.08
N HIS A 143 -1.35 -6.98 21.91
CA HIS A 143 -0.08 -7.62 21.57
C HIS A 143 0.82 -6.68 20.77
N THR A 144 2.13 -6.80 20.97
CA THR A 144 3.09 -6.13 20.10
C THR A 144 3.11 -6.77 18.72
N LYS A 145 3.52 -5.99 17.72
CA LYS A 145 3.59 -6.39 16.33
C LYS A 145 4.93 -5.97 15.77
N GLY A 146 5.48 -6.76 14.87
CA GLY A 146 6.80 -6.48 14.32
C GLY A 146 7.01 -7.10 12.96
N GLY A 147 8.10 -6.68 12.30
CA GLY A 147 8.56 -7.28 11.07
C GLY A 147 7.80 -6.85 9.82
N LEU A 148 7.00 -5.79 9.84
CA LEU A 148 6.31 -5.30 8.63
C LEU A 148 7.18 -4.32 7.83
N CYS A 149 7.33 -4.60 6.55
CA CYS A 149 7.83 -3.68 5.54
C CYS A 149 6.68 -3.05 4.74
N VAL A 150 6.72 -1.72 4.57
CA VAL A 150 5.79 -0.99 3.70
C VAL A 150 6.59 -0.31 2.58
N ASP A 151 6.32 -0.65 1.31
CA ASP A 151 7.13 -0.18 0.15
C ASP A 151 6.39 0.81 -0.76
N ALA A 152 5.13 0.56 -1.11
CA ALA A 152 4.44 1.38 -2.10
C ALA A 152 2.92 1.31 -1.99
N VAL A 153 2.27 2.32 -2.56
CA VAL A 153 0.85 2.28 -2.93
C VAL A 153 0.73 2.33 -4.45
N LEU A 154 -0.08 1.43 -5.00
CA LEU A 154 -0.27 1.27 -6.44
C LEU A 154 -1.72 1.57 -6.82
N ILE A 155 -1.90 2.29 -7.92
CA ILE A 155 -3.21 2.51 -8.54
C ILE A 155 -3.14 1.92 -9.95
N CYS A 156 -3.96 0.91 -10.20
CA CYS A 156 -3.96 0.13 -11.44
C CYS A 156 -5.32 0.24 -12.14
N PRO A 157 -5.38 0.47 -13.47
CA PRO A 157 -6.64 0.46 -14.20
C PRO A 157 -7.26 -0.95 -14.18
N LYS A 158 -8.55 -1.03 -13.89
CA LYS A 158 -9.34 -2.26 -13.86
C LYS A 158 -9.93 -2.49 -15.25
N GLY A 159 -9.35 -3.42 -16.01
CA GLY A 159 -9.88 -3.84 -17.32
C GLY A 159 -8.91 -3.84 -18.49
N SER A 160 -7.66 -3.41 -18.34
CA SER A 160 -6.63 -3.58 -19.38
C SER A 160 -6.09 -5.03 -19.36
N ARG A 161 -6.91 -6.00 -19.80
CA ARG A 161 -6.44 -7.39 -20.02
C ARG A 161 -5.69 -7.48 -21.35
N LYS A 162 -4.36 -7.47 -21.30
CA LYS A 162 -3.58 -8.55 -21.93
C LYS A 162 -2.60 -9.06 -20.87
N GLY A 163 -2.73 -10.34 -20.57
CA GLY A 163 -2.02 -11.00 -19.48
C GLY A 163 -0.51 -10.83 -19.58
N LYS A 164 0.07 -10.35 -18.50
CA LYS A 164 1.34 -10.85 -18.01
C LYS A 164 1.15 -11.04 -16.52
N ASN A 165 1.44 -12.25 -16.03
CA ASN A 165 1.73 -12.45 -14.60
C ASN A 165 2.83 -11.45 -14.25
N VAL A 166 2.46 -10.34 -13.63
CA VAL A 166 3.45 -9.42 -13.08
C VAL A 166 3.82 -10.00 -11.73
N THR A 167 4.78 -10.93 -11.75
CA THR A 167 5.52 -11.33 -10.56
C THR A 167 6.35 -10.13 -10.13
N TYR A 168 5.88 -9.37 -9.14
CA TYR A 168 6.64 -8.25 -8.57
C TYR A 168 7.72 -8.80 -7.63
N LEU A 169 8.89 -9.13 -8.19
CA LEU A 169 10.12 -9.53 -7.45
C LEU A 169 10.66 -8.45 -6.48
#